data_AF-X0JEE2-F1
#
_entry.id   AF-X0JEE2-F1
#
_cell.length_a   1.000
_cell.length_b   1.000
_cell.length_c   1.000
_cell.angle_alpha   90.00
_cell.angle_beta   90.00
_cell.angle_gamma   90.00
#
_symmetry.space_group_name_H-M   'P 1'
#
loop_
_entity.id
_entity.type
_entity.pdbx_description
1 polymer ?
#
loop_
_entity_poly.entity_id
_entity_poly.type
_entity_poly.pdbx_seq_one_letter_code
_entity_poly.pdbx_strand_id
1 'polypeptide(L)'
;MGQPILALTPIHNDVSLVRNALRRCLSNKLKAEDVTFLELFSRILIGRKTCPDEISRTLERGIDVEWEDIYDLVNPFGDTRGRSFNSVWTFDLDKDVLFLTEHDKLCSAPLSLARDRLLTLDDFELVRSPTEEIVEEITVPAPYWDFQFDFDQRKKAFLGRILRDFGHTWRHLLRREINNTTFMKLAYAVIWIISMDFGLVERTGFEHVGGRGGRYVGAADLSRWDAPDKAIVQVGSRWFVLARYIRKGLAMIREHMGSLAAIAETTTGTASYAILTLRQIVCCKVHEGDLVYTRPEPLFSDTPSSDSAIDLILFASDIRQVEPKPCRLNCLPVEIQDRILLGAATRSFAAAKLGVEFSLGPPLSWADQRRKIKLEEVLRHRTEASPVESQIVFNGVMSSLSYKCEAVPIGFKVDRSLLPAPPRLTVAVPSP
;
A
#
# COMPACT_ATOMS: atom_id res chain seq x y z
N MET A 1 -9.23 26.55 -41.19
CA MET A 1 -8.55 25.38 -41.77
C MET A 1 -8.09 24.50 -40.63
N GLY A 2 -8.85 23.44 -40.38
CA GLY A 2 -8.58 22.47 -39.33
C GLY A 2 -7.50 21.49 -39.77
N GLN A 3 -6.59 21.18 -38.85
CA GLN A 3 -5.71 20.03 -38.91
C GLN A 3 -5.85 19.21 -37.63
N PRO A 4 -5.63 17.89 -37.70
CA PRO A 4 -6.44 16.95 -36.97
C PRO A 4 -5.83 16.55 -35.63
N ILE A 5 -6.75 16.27 -34.70
CA ILE A 5 -6.52 15.57 -33.45
C ILE A 5 -5.94 14.19 -33.80
N LEU A 6 -4.70 13.93 -33.38
CA LEU A 6 -4.16 12.59 -33.30
C LEU A 6 -4.95 11.82 -32.24
N ALA A 7 -5.97 11.11 -32.70
CA ALA A 7 -6.65 10.09 -31.93
C ALA A 7 -5.61 9.02 -31.57
N LEU A 8 -5.29 8.91 -30.29
CA LEU A 8 -4.62 7.75 -29.73
C LEU A 8 -5.58 6.57 -29.90
N THR A 9 -5.31 5.75 -30.90
CA THR A 9 -5.93 4.44 -31.06
C THR A 9 -5.63 3.60 -29.81
N PRO A 10 -6.64 2.93 -29.23
CA PRO A 10 -6.38 1.98 -28.16
C PRO A 10 -5.59 0.83 -28.77
N ILE A 11 -4.35 0.65 -28.30
CA ILE A 11 -3.59 -0.57 -28.54
C ILE A 11 -4.37 -1.67 -27.80
N HIS A 12 -5.19 -2.41 -28.54
CA HIS A 12 -5.68 -3.72 -28.15
C HIS A 12 -4.46 -4.64 -28.04
N ASN A 13 -3.80 -4.61 -26.89
CA ASN A 13 -3.00 -5.75 -26.47
C ASN A 13 -4.01 -6.81 -26.06
N ASP A 14 -4.25 -7.77 -26.96
CA ASP A 14 -4.72 -9.11 -26.61
C ASP A 14 -3.65 -9.75 -25.71
N VAL A 15 -3.62 -9.32 -24.46
CA VAL A 15 -3.08 -10.11 -23.37
C VAL A 15 -4.15 -11.16 -23.13
N SER A 16 -3.84 -12.42 -23.42
CA SER A 16 -4.63 -13.54 -22.94
C SER A 16 -4.88 -13.32 -21.46
N LEU A 17 -6.11 -12.96 -21.09
CA LEU A 17 -6.57 -12.82 -19.73
C LEU A 17 -6.37 -14.19 -19.08
N VAL A 18 -5.22 -14.40 -18.45
CA VAL A 18 -5.11 -15.38 -17.37
C VAL A 18 -6.00 -14.81 -16.28
N ARG A 19 -7.29 -15.16 -16.32
CA ARG A 19 -8.19 -14.93 -15.20
C ARG A 19 -7.55 -15.64 -14.03
N ASN A 20 -7.08 -14.89 -13.04
CA ASN A 20 -6.68 -15.50 -11.79
C ASN A 20 -7.86 -16.31 -11.26
N ALA A 21 -7.66 -17.60 -11.02
CA ALA A 21 -8.71 -18.50 -10.57
C ALA A 21 -9.16 -18.28 -9.13
N LEU A 22 -8.52 -17.32 -8.42
CA LEU A 22 -8.88 -16.92 -7.08
C LEU A 22 -9.97 -15.84 -7.11
N ARG A 23 -11.15 -16.21 -6.65
CA ARG A 23 -12.37 -15.40 -6.71
C ARG A 23 -12.91 -15.19 -5.31
N ARG A 24 -13.18 -13.94 -4.93
CA ARG A 24 -13.65 -13.61 -3.58
C ARG A 24 -15.11 -13.19 -3.52
N CYS A 25 -15.79 -13.64 -2.47
CA CYS A 25 -17.10 -13.15 -2.04
C CYS A 25 -17.03 -12.76 -0.54
N LEU A 26 -17.57 -11.59 -0.20
CA LEU A 26 -17.56 -11.06 1.17
C LEU A 26 -18.94 -11.20 1.83
N SER A 27 -18.98 -11.83 3.01
CA SER A 27 -20.18 -11.86 3.87
C SER A 27 -20.18 -10.65 4.81
N ASN A 28 -21.10 -9.72 4.57
CA ASN A 28 -21.31 -8.57 5.44
C ASN A 28 -22.25 -8.93 6.60
N LYS A 29 -21.93 -8.46 7.81
CA LYS A 29 -22.71 -8.68 9.05
C LYS A 29 -24.21 -8.44 8.99
N LEU A 30 -24.63 -7.62 8.02
CA LEU A 30 -26.01 -7.18 7.86
C LEU A 30 -26.82 -8.05 6.89
N LYS A 31 -26.24 -9.07 6.25
CA LYS A 31 -26.84 -9.72 5.08
C LYS A 31 -27.18 -11.21 5.20
N ALA A 32 -26.35 -12.06 5.82
CA ALA A 32 -26.67 -13.49 5.98
C ALA A 32 -25.71 -14.21 6.95
N GLU A 33 -26.14 -15.35 7.48
CA GLU A 33 -25.32 -16.30 8.24
C GLU A 33 -24.48 -17.18 7.30
N ASP A 34 -23.37 -17.72 7.79
CA ASP A 34 -22.42 -18.51 6.98
C ASP A 34 -23.04 -19.78 6.40
N VAL A 35 -23.97 -20.41 7.12
CA VAL A 35 -24.73 -21.58 6.67
C VAL A 35 -25.54 -21.25 5.40
N THR A 36 -26.13 -20.06 5.32
CA THR A 36 -26.88 -19.61 4.13
C THR A 36 -26.00 -19.49 2.90
N PHE A 37 -24.75 -19.05 3.08
CA PHE A 37 -23.78 -18.99 1.98
C PHE A 37 -23.35 -20.38 1.52
N LEU A 38 -23.10 -21.32 2.44
CA LEU A 38 -22.75 -22.70 2.10
C LEU A 38 -23.86 -23.42 1.32
N GLU A 39 -25.11 -23.27 1.75
CA GLU A 39 -26.27 -23.79 1.02
C GLU A 39 -26.38 -23.19 -0.38
N LEU A 40 -26.19 -21.88 -0.50
CA LEU A 40 -26.21 -21.18 -1.78
C LEU A 40 -25.11 -21.70 -2.71
N PHE A 41 -23.86 -21.79 -2.23
CA PHE A 41 -22.73 -22.28 -3.01
C PHE A 41 -22.99 -23.70 -3.51
N SER A 42 -23.43 -24.58 -2.61
CA SER A 42 -23.70 -25.98 -2.95
C SER A 42 -24.83 -26.11 -3.96
N ARG A 43 -25.95 -25.37 -3.77
CA ARG A 43 -27.07 -25.38 -4.74
C ARG A 43 -26.67 -24.94 -6.14
N ILE A 44 -25.71 -24.04 -6.25
CA ILE A 44 -25.19 -23.56 -7.53
C ILE A 44 -24.26 -24.60 -8.18
N LEU A 45 -23.47 -25.29 -7.36
CA LEU A 45 -22.38 -26.17 -7.80
C LEU A 45 -22.77 -27.63 -7.97
N ILE A 46 -23.85 -28.12 -7.32
CA ILE A 46 -24.26 -29.53 -7.40
C ILE A 46 -24.42 -30.00 -8.86
N GLY A 47 -23.79 -31.14 -9.18
CA GLY A 47 -23.85 -31.78 -10.50
C GLY A 47 -23.06 -31.07 -11.60
N ARG A 48 -22.25 -30.06 -11.27
CA ARG A 48 -21.39 -29.35 -12.24
C ARG A 48 -20.10 -30.12 -12.51
N LYS A 49 -19.52 -29.92 -13.70
CA LYS A 49 -18.23 -30.50 -14.09
C LYS A 49 -17.07 -29.65 -13.56
N THR A 50 -15.90 -30.27 -13.41
CA THR A 50 -14.61 -29.62 -13.09
C THR A 50 -14.10 -28.83 -14.28
N CYS A 51 -14.68 -27.65 -14.51
CA CYS A 51 -14.19 -26.65 -15.45
C CYS A 51 -14.17 -25.28 -14.76
N PRO A 52 -12.99 -24.70 -14.45
CA PRO A 52 -12.89 -23.42 -13.73
C PRO A 52 -13.72 -22.29 -14.35
N ASP A 53 -13.69 -22.14 -15.68
CA ASP A 53 -14.46 -21.11 -16.39
C ASP A 53 -15.98 -21.31 -16.31
N GLU A 54 -16.44 -22.56 -16.29
CA GLU A 54 -17.86 -22.88 -16.11
C GLU A 54 -18.29 -22.58 -14.68
N ILE A 55 -17.49 -23.01 -13.70
CA ILE A 55 -17.75 -22.78 -12.27
C ILE A 55 -17.79 -21.28 -11.98
N SER A 56 -16.80 -20.52 -12.45
CA SER A 56 -16.75 -19.06 -12.27
C SER A 56 -18.01 -18.37 -12.81
N ARG A 57 -18.41 -18.67 -14.05
CA ARG A 57 -19.61 -18.08 -14.67
C ARG A 57 -20.89 -18.48 -13.93
N THR A 58 -20.93 -19.69 -13.38
CA THR A 58 -22.10 -20.19 -12.65
C THR A 58 -22.23 -19.50 -11.30
N LEU A 59 -21.11 -19.32 -10.59
CA LEU A 59 -21.06 -18.55 -9.33
C LEU A 59 -21.42 -17.07 -9.56
N GLU A 60 -20.88 -16.43 -10.60
CA GLU A 60 -21.22 -15.04 -10.97
C GLU A 60 -22.72 -14.84 -11.24
N ARG A 61 -23.36 -15.81 -11.92
CA ARG A 61 -24.79 -15.74 -12.24
C ARG A 61 -25.68 -16.10 -11.05
N GLY A 62 -25.20 -16.97 -10.17
CA GLY A 62 -25.97 -17.50 -9.04
C GLY A 62 -25.90 -16.62 -7.79
N ILE A 63 -24.91 -15.73 -7.68
CA ILE A 63 -24.66 -14.92 -6.49
C ILE A 63 -24.55 -13.46 -6.89
N ASP A 64 -25.55 -12.67 -6.48
CA ASP A 64 -25.59 -11.23 -6.69
C ASP A 64 -24.69 -10.49 -5.66
N VAL A 65 -23.38 -10.58 -5.91
CA VAL A 65 -22.33 -9.91 -5.16
C VAL A 65 -21.31 -9.29 -6.10
N GLU A 66 -20.56 -8.32 -5.59
CA GLU A 66 -19.38 -7.81 -6.29
C GLU A 66 -18.29 -8.88 -6.22
N TRP A 67 -18.01 -9.49 -7.37
CA TRP A 67 -16.95 -10.48 -7.51
C TRP A 67 -15.64 -9.79 -7.85
N GLU A 68 -14.59 -10.18 -7.13
CA GLU A 68 -13.25 -9.66 -7.35
C GLU A 68 -12.29 -10.80 -7.70
N ASP A 69 -11.53 -10.58 -8.77
CA ASP A 69 -10.34 -11.38 -9.08
C ASP A 69 -9.21 -10.94 -8.14
N ILE A 70 -8.79 -11.85 -7.28
CA ILE A 70 -7.73 -11.60 -6.32
C ILE A 70 -6.52 -12.48 -6.64
N TYR A 71 -5.35 -12.06 -6.18
CA TYR A 71 -4.11 -12.81 -6.38
C TYR A 71 -3.50 -13.29 -5.06
N ASP A 72 -4.16 -13.03 -3.92
CA ASP A 72 -3.70 -13.44 -2.59
C ASP A 72 -4.88 -13.58 -1.62
N LEU A 73 -4.70 -14.39 -0.58
CA LEU A 73 -5.69 -14.54 0.49
C LEU A 73 -5.54 -13.38 1.48
N VAL A 74 -6.62 -12.62 1.68
CA VAL A 74 -6.63 -11.49 2.61
C VAL A 74 -7.41 -11.86 3.86
N ASN A 75 -6.78 -11.64 5.02
CA ASN A 75 -7.45 -11.74 6.31
C ASN A 75 -7.80 -10.33 6.82
N PRO A 76 -9.07 -9.89 6.71
CA PRO A 76 -9.49 -8.57 7.18
C PRO A 76 -9.55 -8.47 8.70
N PHE A 77 -9.56 -9.59 9.41
CA PHE A 77 -9.74 -9.65 10.86
C PHE A 77 -8.46 -9.20 11.59
N GLY A 78 -8.62 -8.56 12.76
CA GLY A 78 -7.54 -7.86 13.46
C GLY A 78 -7.30 -6.42 13.00
N ASP A 79 -7.90 -5.97 11.89
CA ASP A 79 -8.03 -4.55 11.55
C ASP A 79 -9.40 -4.02 12.00
N THR A 80 -9.46 -2.80 12.55
CA THR A 80 -10.73 -2.15 12.88
C THR A 80 -11.65 -2.02 11.66
N ARG A 81 -11.09 -1.94 10.45
CA ARG A 81 -11.80 -1.99 9.17
C ARG A 81 -12.52 -3.31 8.93
N GLY A 82 -11.98 -4.42 9.41
CA GLY A 82 -12.53 -5.75 9.17
C GLY A 82 -13.77 -6.09 10.00
N ARG A 83 -14.12 -5.25 10.99
CA ARG A 83 -15.24 -5.49 11.89
C ARG A 83 -16.60 -5.58 11.20
N SER A 84 -16.72 -5.12 9.96
CA SER A 84 -17.93 -5.20 9.13
C SER A 84 -18.19 -6.60 8.55
N PHE A 85 -17.19 -7.47 8.52
CA PHE A 85 -17.28 -8.81 7.96
C PHE A 85 -17.56 -9.85 9.06
N ASN A 86 -18.32 -10.88 8.71
CA ASN A 86 -18.44 -12.10 9.51
C ASN A 86 -17.39 -13.12 9.07
N SER A 87 -17.34 -13.34 7.77
CA SER A 87 -16.49 -14.32 7.11
C SER A 87 -16.06 -13.80 5.73
N VAL A 88 -14.94 -14.32 5.24
CA VAL A 88 -14.49 -14.10 3.86
C VAL A 88 -14.41 -15.45 3.16
N TRP A 89 -15.12 -15.55 2.04
CA TRP A 89 -15.14 -16.74 1.20
C TRP A 89 -14.27 -16.51 -0.03
N THR A 90 -13.30 -17.40 -0.24
CA THR A 90 -12.40 -17.33 -1.41
C THR A 90 -12.38 -18.67 -2.13
N PHE A 91 -12.75 -18.66 -3.40
CA PHE A 91 -12.71 -19.82 -4.28
C PHE A 91 -11.37 -19.83 -5.01
N ASP A 92 -10.56 -20.88 -4.84
CA ASP A 92 -9.39 -21.19 -5.66
C ASP A 92 -9.81 -22.23 -6.70
N LEU A 93 -10.24 -21.76 -7.87
CA LEU A 93 -10.80 -22.63 -8.92
C LEU A 93 -9.72 -23.47 -9.62
N ASP A 94 -8.45 -23.04 -9.56
CA ASP A 94 -7.33 -23.80 -10.12
C ASP A 94 -7.00 -25.02 -9.25
N LYS A 95 -7.05 -24.83 -7.92
CA LYS A 95 -6.81 -25.92 -6.97
C LYS A 95 -8.07 -26.67 -6.56
N ASP A 96 -9.24 -26.21 -7.01
CA ASP A 96 -10.54 -26.77 -6.68
C ASP A 96 -10.86 -26.72 -5.17
N VAL A 97 -10.56 -25.58 -4.53
CA VAL A 97 -10.69 -25.38 -3.07
C VAL A 97 -11.52 -24.15 -2.73
N LEU A 98 -12.33 -24.24 -1.68
CA LEU A 98 -13.02 -23.12 -1.04
C LEU A 98 -12.36 -22.81 0.30
N PHE A 99 -11.89 -21.57 0.47
CA PHE A 99 -11.37 -21.05 1.72
C PHE A 99 -12.44 -20.26 2.48
N LEU A 100 -12.51 -20.52 3.78
CA LEU A 100 -13.27 -19.76 4.77
C LEU A 100 -12.29 -19.08 5.72
N THR A 101 -12.24 -17.75 5.66
CA THR A 101 -11.50 -16.96 6.65
C THR A 101 -12.48 -16.39 7.66
N GLU A 102 -12.25 -16.66 8.94
CA GLU A 102 -12.94 -16.08 10.08
C GLU A 102 -11.93 -15.40 11.02
N HIS A 103 -12.41 -14.82 12.13
CA HIS A 103 -11.60 -14.00 13.03
C HIS A 103 -10.28 -14.67 13.48
N ASP A 104 -10.34 -15.96 13.80
CA ASP A 104 -9.23 -16.71 14.41
C ASP A 104 -8.77 -17.93 13.61
N LYS A 105 -9.38 -18.20 12.44
CA LYS A 105 -9.09 -19.41 11.66
C LYS A 105 -9.19 -19.17 10.17
N LEU A 106 -8.32 -19.87 9.45
CA LEU A 106 -8.43 -20.10 8.01
C LEU A 106 -8.70 -21.58 7.81
N CYS A 107 -9.86 -21.90 7.25
CA CYS A 107 -10.24 -23.26 6.93
C CYS A 107 -10.41 -23.42 5.42
N SER A 108 -10.34 -24.66 4.94
CA SER A 108 -10.58 -24.99 3.55
C SER A 108 -11.40 -26.25 3.40
N ALA A 109 -12.22 -26.30 2.35
CA ALA A 109 -12.91 -27.50 1.91
C ALA A 109 -12.69 -27.70 0.41
N PRO A 110 -12.55 -28.94 -0.08
CA PRO A 110 -12.56 -29.23 -1.52
C PRO A 110 -13.89 -28.83 -2.16
N LEU A 111 -13.85 -28.12 -3.28
CA LEU A 111 -15.06 -27.76 -4.03
C LEU A 111 -15.77 -28.98 -4.63
N SER A 112 -15.09 -30.11 -4.76
CA SER A 112 -15.70 -31.40 -5.13
C SER A 112 -16.85 -31.77 -4.20
N LEU A 113 -16.70 -31.55 -2.89
CA LEU A 113 -17.76 -31.83 -1.92
C LEU A 113 -19.01 -30.98 -2.18
N ALA A 114 -18.84 -29.71 -2.56
CA ALA A 114 -19.95 -28.80 -2.90
C ALA A 114 -20.68 -29.18 -4.19
N ARG A 115 -20.04 -29.97 -5.07
CA ARG A 115 -20.63 -30.47 -6.30
C ARG A 115 -21.37 -31.80 -6.10
N ASP A 116 -20.99 -32.55 -5.08
CA ASP A 116 -21.59 -33.84 -4.76
C ASP A 116 -22.78 -33.70 -3.79
N ARG A 117 -22.68 -32.77 -2.83
CA ARG A 117 -23.69 -32.57 -1.79
C ARG A 117 -23.69 -31.15 -1.22
N LEU A 118 -24.61 -30.89 -0.29
CA LEU A 118 -24.58 -29.68 0.53
C LEU A 118 -23.36 -29.70 1.45
N LEU A 119 -22.58 -28.61 1.41
CA LEU A 119 -21.50 -28.34 2.34
C LEU A 119 -22.03 -27.97 3.73
N THR A 120 -21.34 -28.43 4.75
CA THR A 120 -21.49 -27.98 6.14
C THR A 120 -20.16 -27.42 6.65
N LEU A 121 -20.18 -26.73 7.79
CA LEU A 121 -18.96 -26.21 8.40
C LEU A 121 -18.00 -27.32 8.87
N ASP A 122 -18.50 -28.54 9.09
CA ASP A 122 -17.69 -29.70 9.50
C ASP A 122 -16.82 -30.25 8.36
N ASP A 123 -17.14 -29.88 7.11
CA ASP A 123 -16.37 -30.27 5.92
C ASP A 123 -15.06 -29.47 5.77
N PHE A 124 -14.88 -28.44 6.61
CA PHE A 124 -13.75 -27.53 6.54
C PHE A 124 -12.63 -27.98 7.47
N GLU A 125 -11.49 -28.30 6.87
CA GLU A 125 -10.28 -28.59 7.61
C GLU A 125 -9.53 -27.29 7.95
N LEU A 126 -8.93 -27.25 9.14
CA LEU A 126 -8.12 -26.13 9.57
C LEU A 126 -6.83 -26.11 8.75
N VAL A 127 -6.67 -25.07 7.93
CA VAL A 127 -5.43 -24.88 7.15
C VAL A 127 -4.35 -24.29 8.05
N ARG A 128 -4.73 -23.40 8.96
CA ARG A 128 -3.81 -22.71 9.88
C ARG A 128 -4.44 -22.35 11.21
N SER A 129 -3.70 -22.54 12.31
CA SER A 129 -3.94 -21.89 13.60
C SER A 129 -3.06 -20.64 13.74
N PRO A 130 -3.49 -19.57 14.43
CA PRO A 130 -2.70 -18.34 14.62
C PRO A 130 -1.36 -18.54 15.34
N THR A 131 -1.14 -19.72 15.95
CA THR A 131 -0.10 -19.94 16.96
C THR A 131 1.20 -20.51 16.38
N GLU A 132 1.19 -21.13 15.20
CA GLU A 132 2.37 -21.85 14.67
C GLU A 132 3.44 -20.94 14.03
N GLU A 133 3.14 -19.67 13.73
CA GLU A 133 4.06 -18.81 12.97
C GLU A 133 4.95 -17.89 13.82
N ILE A 134 4.84 -17.91 15.16
CA ILE A 134 5.68 -17.10 16.05
C ILE A 134 6.97 -17.84 16.44
N VAL A 135 7.60 -18.62 15.57
CA VAL A 135 8.89 -19.24 15.93
C VAL A 135 9.79 -19.48 14.72
N GLU A 136 10.18 -18.42 14.02
CA GLU A 136 11.56 -18.31 13.50
C GLU A 136 11.96 -16.83 13.44
N GLU A 137 11.76 -16.12 14.55
CA GLU A 137 12.47 -14.86 14.76
C GLU A 137 13.92 -15.22 15.07
N ILE A 138 14.71 -15.37 14.01
CA ILE A 138 16.13 -15.66 14.16
C ILE A 138 16.77 -14.39 14.65
N THR A 139 17.07 -14.38 15.95
CA THR A 139 18.08 -13.53 16.55
C THR A 139 19.38 -13.82 15.81
N VAL A 140 19.71 -12.97 14.83
CA VAL A 140 21.02 -13.05 14.16
C VAL A 140 22.05 -12.80 15.26
N PRO A 141 22.98 -13.73 15.55
CA PRO A 141 23.82 -13.61 16.74
C PRO A 141 24.72 -12.37 16.66
N ALA A 142 24.92 -11.70 17.79
CA ALA A 142 25.90 -10.63 17.91
C ALA A 142 27.32 -11.16 17.54
N PRO A 143 28.27 -10.30 17.11
CA PRO A 143 28.28 -8.83 17.22
C PRO A 143 27.52 -8.12 16.10
N TYR A 144 26.78 -7.08 16.49
CA TYR A 144 26.13 -6.18 15.55
C TYR A 144 27.04 -5.00 15.22
N TRP A 145 26.93 -4.54 13.99
CA TRP A 145 27.47 -3.26 13.57
C TRP A 145 26.68 -2.13 14.22
N ASP A 146 27.24 -1.50 15.25
CA ASP A 146 26.66 -0.31 15.87
C ASP A 146 27.09 0.93 15.06
N PHE A 147 26.12 1.68 14.55
CA PHE A 147 26.38 2.76 13.60
C PHE A 147 25.69 4.05 14.02
N GLN A 148 26.47 5.12 14.13
CA GLN A 148 25.96 6.48 14.27
C GLN A 148 25.77 7.07 12.87
N PHE A 149 24.56 7.54 12.61
CA PHE A 149 24.18 8.07 11.31
C PHE A 149 24.15 9.60 11.33
N ASP A 150 24.68 10.21 10.28
CA ASP A 150 24.34 11.59 9.92
C ASP A 150 23.26 11.54 8.84
N PHE A 151 22.09 12.13 9.12
CA PHE A 151 20.93 12.04 8.25
C PHE A 151 20.51 13.40 7.74
N ASP A 152 20.15 13.46 6.46
CA ASP A 152 19.37 14.59 5.95
C ASP A 152 18.00 14.61 6.66
N GLN A 153 17.88 15.53 7.62
CA GLN A 153 16.66 15.71 8.42
C GLN A 153 15.44 15.97 7.54
N ARG A 154 15.59 16.49 6.31
CA ARG A 154 14.50 16.66 5.35
C ARG A 154 14.00 15.32 4.83
N LYS A 155 14.91 14.44 4.41
CA LYS A 155 14.56 13.07 4.00
C LYS A 155 13.86 12.34 5.14
N LYS A 156 14.41 12.41 6.35
CA LYS A 156 13.81 11.76 7.54
C LYS A 156 12.42 12.29 7.85
N ALA A 157 12.23 13.62 7.87
CA ALA A 157 10.95 14.24 8.13
C ALA A 157 9.89 13.89 7.07
N PHE A 158 10.27 13.87 5.78
CA PHE A 158 9.36 13.61 4.68
C PHE A 158 9.10 12.12 4.47
N LEU A 159 10.12 11.36 4.10
CA LEU A 159 10.01 9.93 3.77
C LEU A 159 9.67 9.07 4.97
N GLY A 160 10.21 9.40 6.14
CA GLY A 160 9.91 8.67 7.37
C GLY A 160 8.42 8.74 7.74
N ARG A 161 7.74 9.86 7.45
CA ARG A 161 6.30 9.95 7.68
C ARG A 161 5.50 9.21 6.61
N ILE A 162 5.89 9.30 5.34
CA ILE A 162 5.26 8.55 4.25
C ILE A 162 5.34 7.03 4.50
N LEU A 163 6.48 6.51 4.93
CA LEU A 163 6.65 5.10 5.27
C LEU A 163 5.72 4.67 6.42
N ARG A 164 5.60 5.47 7.48
CA ARG A 164 4.68 5.17 8.59
C ARG A 164 3.22 5.17 8.14
N ASP A 165 2.83 6.15 7.32
CA ASP A 165 1.47 6.24 6.78
C ASP A 165 1.19 5.10 5.79
N PHE A 166 2.19 4.65 5.02
CA PHE A 166 2.13 3.44 4.17
C PHE A 166 1.88 2.19 5.01
N GLY A 167 2.70 1.99 6.04
CA GLY A 167 2.55 0.89 7.00
C GLY A 167 1.16 0.87 7.63
N HIS A 168 0.64 2.03 8.05
CA HIS A 168 -0.71 2.17 8.58
C HIS A 168 -1.79 1.85 7.54
N THR A 169 -1.67 2.36 6.32
CA THR A 169 -2.66 2.19 5.26
C THR A 169 -2.82 0.72 4.87
N TRP A 170 -1.70 0.02 4.72
CA TRP A 170 -1.61 -1.38 4.28
C TRP A 170 -1.44 -2.40 5.40
N ARG A 171 -1.64 -1.99 6.66
CA ARG A 171 -1.46 -2.83 7.88
C ARG A 171 -2.17 -4.19 7.85
N HIS A 172 -3.30 -4.30 7.15
CA HIS A 172 -4.05 -5.56 7.05
C HIS A 172 -3.31 -6.63 6.22
N LEU A 173 -2.47 -6.21 5.26
CA LEU A 173 -1.54 -7.11 4.55
C LEU A 173 -0.23 -7.26 5.31
N LEU A 174 0.36 -6.15 5.76
CA LEU A 174 1.71 -6.14 6.35
C LEU A 174 1.82 -6.91 7.68
N ARG A 175 0.72 -7.02 8.44
CA ARG A 175 0.67 -7.77 9.71
C ARG A 175 0.33 -9.25 9.54
N ARG A 176 0.00 -9.68 8.33
CA ARG A 176 -0.42 -11.05 8.04
C ARG A 176 0.62 -11.75 7.19
N GLU A 177 0.42 -13.04 6.97
CA GLU A 177 1.16 -13.71 5.93
C GLU A 177 0.60 -13.31 4.58
N ILE A 178 1.49 -13.12 3.63
CA ILE A 178 1.20 -12.71 2.27
C ILE A 178 1.99 -13.59 1.32
N ASN A 179 1.46 -13.81 0.13
CA ASN A 179 2.19 -14.55 -0.88
C ASN A 179 3.34 -13.72 -1.49
N ASN A 180 4.11 -14.35 -2.37
CA ASN A 180 5.26 -13.70 -2.98
C ASN A 180 4.87 -12.47 -3.81
N THR A 181 3.77 -12.54 -4.56
CA THR A 181 3.32 -11.43 -5.42
C THR A 181 2.97 -10.19 -4.58
N THR A 182 2.17 -10.35 -3.53
CA THR A 182 1.84 -9.27 -2.59
C THR A 182 3.08 -8.75 -1.89
N PHE A 183 3.97 -9.64 -1.44
CA PHE A 183 5.24 -9.27 -0.83
C PHE A 183 6.07 -8.39 -1.76
N MET A 184 6.26 -8.80 -3.01
CA MET A 184 7.04 -8.05 -4.01
C MET A 184 6.39 -6.70 -4.30
N LYS A 185 5.06 -6.64 -4.48
CA LYS A 185 4.32 -5.38 -4.69
C LYS A 185 4.50 -4.38 -3.55
N LEU A 186 4.43 -4.84 -2.30
CA LEU A 186 4.60 -3.98 -1.12
C LEU A 186 6.07 -3.62 -0.89
N ALA A 187 7.01 -4.54 -1.14
CA ALA A 187 8.44 -4.29 -1.02
C ALA A 187 8.92 -3.24 -2.05
N TYR A 188 8.47 -3.35 -3.30
CA TYR A 188 8.76 -2.34 -4.31
C TYR A 188 8.13 -0.99 -4.01
N ALA A 189 6.93 -0.94 -3.43
CA ALA A 189 6.36 0.31 -2.96
C ALA A 189 7.26 1.03 -1.93
N VAL A 190 7.86 0.27 -1.01
CA VAL A 190 8.86 0.81 -0.08
C VAL A 190 10.09 1.33 -0.82
N ILE A 191 10.62 0.56 -1.79
CA ILE A 191 11.75 0.98 -2.63
C ILE A 191 11.44 2.27 -3.40
N TRP A 192 10.27 2.39 -4.00
CA TRP A 192 9.85 3.60 -4.72
C TRP A 192 9.70 4.80 -3.79
N ILE A 193 9.12 4.62 -2.60
CA ILE A 193 9.03 5.68 -1.59
C ILE A 193 10.44 6.18 -1.22
N ILE A 194 11.35 5.30 -0.81
CA ILE A 194 12.68 5.69 -0.33
C ILE A 194 13.58 6.21 -1.46
N SER A 195 13.34 5.76 -2.69
CA SER A 195 14.03 6.25 -3.88
C SER A 195 13.44 7.56 -4.41
N MET A 196 12.34 8.04 -3.83
CA MET A 196 11.50 9.14 -4.35
C MET A 196 10.99 8.93 -5.78
N ASP A 197 10.95 7.66 -6.22
CA ASP A 197 10.48 7.22 -7.53
C ASP A 197 8.96 6.98 -7.51
N PHE A 198 8.23 8.03 -7.14
CA PHE A 198 6.77 8.03 -7.16
C PHE A 198 6.24 9.32 -7.77
N GLY A 199 5.11 9.21 -8.45
CA GLY A 199 4.40 10.36 -9.00
C GLY A 199 3.56 11.04 -7.93
N LEU A 200 3.31 12.33 -8.13
CA LEU A 200 2.34 13.07 -7.34
C LEU A 200 1.21 13.53 -8.24
N VAL A 201 -0.02 13.21 -7.84
CA VAL A 201 -1.24 13.72 -8.49
C VAL A 201 -1.95 14.64 -7.51
N GLU A 202 -1.98 15.93 -7.82
CA GLU A 202 -2.74 16.91 -7.07
C GLU A 202 -4.19 16.87 -7.53
N ARG A 203 -5.06 16.28 -6.72
CA ARG A 203 -6.50 16.36 -7.01
C ARG A 203 -7.00 17.72 -6.56
N THR A 204 -7.50 18.51 -7.51
CA THR A 204 -8.11 19.84 -7.33
C THR A 204 -9.56 19.80 -7.85
N GLY A 205 -10.45 20.63 -7.29
CA GLY A 205 -11.81 20.79 -7.81
C GLY A 205 -12.89 19.86 -7.24
N PHE A 206 -14.09 19.99 -7.82
CA PHE A 206 -15.28 19.22 -7.48
C PHE A 206 -15.17 17.81 -8.03
N GLU A 207 -15.46 16.82 -7.19
CA GLU A 207 -15.54 15.44 -7.61
C GLU A 207 -16.65 14.73 -6.86
N HIS A 208 -17.62 14.25 -7.62
CA HIS A 208 -18.66 13.40 -7.08
C HIS A 208 -18.18 11.96 -7.12
N VAL A 209 -17.95 11.37 -5.95
CA VAL A 209 -17.73 9.92 -5.82
C VAL A 209 -19.05 9.25 -6.20
N GLY A 210 -19.17 8.79 -7.45
CA GLY A 210 -20.35 8.09 -7.97
C GLY A 210 -20.46 6.70 -7.35
N GLY A 211 -21.11 6.57 -6.20
CA GLY A 211 -21.27 5.30 -5.48
C GLY A 211 -21.05 5.39 -3.97
N ARG A 212 -20.95 4.24 -3.27
CA ARG A 212 -20.66 4.17 -1.82
C ARG A 212 -19.32 4.87 -1.55
N GLY A 213 -19.39 6.07 -0.97
CA GLY A 213 -18.24 6.66 -0.27
C GLY A 213 -17.67 5.64 0.72
N GLY A 214 -16.36 5.71 0.98
CA GLY A 214 -15.66 4.65 1.69
C GLY A 214 -14.20 4.96 1.95
N ARG A 215 -13.46 4.01 2.51
CA ARG A 215 -12.01 4.17 2.73
C ARG A 215 -11.26 4.04 1.40
N TYR A 216 -10.12 4.71 1.26
CA TYR A 216 -9.22 4.50 0.12
C TYR A 216 -8.65 3.07 0.08
N VAL A 217 -8.56 2.41 1.23
CA VAL A 217 -8.19 0.99 1.37
C VAL A 217 -9.09 0.32 2.40
N GLY A 218 -9.89 -0.62 1.93
CA GLY A 218 -10.67 -1.57 2.72
C GLY A 218 -9.79 -2.56 3.49
N ALA A 219 -10.41 -3.41 4.32
CA ALA A 219 -9.69 -4.47 5.04
C ALA A 219 -9.38 -5.68 4.17
N ALA A 220 -10.02 -5.77 3.00
CA ALA A 220 -9.89 -6.87 2.06
C ALA A 220 -9.10 -6.47 0.81
N ASP A 221 -8.75 -5.19 0.64
CA ASP A 221 -8.20 -4.70 -0.61
C ASP A 221 -6.78 -5.22 -0.86
N LEU A 222 -6.46 -5.52 -2.10
CA LEU A 222 -5.09 -5.83 -2.53
C LEU A 222 -4.50 -4.63 -3.28
N SER A 223 -3.16 -4.57 -3.34
CA SER A 223 -2.49 -3.52 -4.09
C SER A 223 -2.73 -3.67 -5.59
N ARG A 224 -3.12 -2.57 -6.23
CA ARG A 224 -3.46 -2.57 -7.66
C ARG A 224 -2.27 -2.32 -8.57
N TRP A 225 -1.18 -1.75 -8.04
CA TRP A 225 0.03 -1.51 -8.82
C TRP A 225 0.77 -2.82 -9.06
N ASP A 226 1.47 -2.91 -10.19
CA ASP A 226 2.37 -4.02 -10.48
C ASP A 226 3.80 -3.68 -10.09
N ALA A 227 4.57 -4.71 -9.75
CA ALA A 227 5.95 -4.59 -9.33
C ALA A 227 6.82 -5.57 -10.13
N PRO A 228 8.12 -5.26 -10.31
CA PRO A 228 9.05 -6.22 -10.90
C PRO A 228 9.25 -7.46 -10.01
N ASP A 229 9.75 -8.53 -10.61
CA ASP A 229 10.01 -9.80 -9.91
C ASP A 229 11.44 -9.92 -9.36
N LYS A 230 12.26 -8.88 -9.51
CA LYS A 230 13.68 -8.94 -9.12
C LYS A 230 13.83 -8.80 -7.60
N ALA A 231 14.35 -9.84 -6.95
CA ALA A 231 14.53 -9.85 -5.50
C ALA A 231 15.80 -9.13 -5.01
N ILE A 232 16.75 -8.79 -5.88
CA ILE A 232 17.94 -8.00 -5.56
C ILE A 232 17.96 -6.74 -6.42
N VAL A 233 17.75 -5.58 -5.79
CA VAL A 233 17.54 -4.30 -6.48
C VAL A 233 18.63 -3.32 -6.07
N GLN A 234 19.22 -2.63 -7.03
CA GLN A 234 20.19 -1.57 -6.73
C GLN A 234 19.46 -0.25 -6.52
N VAL A 235 19.72 0.41 -5.39
CA VAL A 235 19.20 1.75 -5.08
C VAL A 235 20.40 2.64 -4.79
N GLY A 236 20.75 3.49 -5.76
CA GLY A 236 22.00 4.25 -5.73
C GLY A 236 23.23 3.33 -5.68
N SER A 237 24.02 3.46 -4.61
CA SER A 237 25.25 2.69 -4.42
C SER A 237 25.09 1.40 -3.62
N ARG A 238 23.88 1.12 -3.11
CA ARG A 238 23.60 -0.01 -2.22
C ARG A 238 22.60 -0.97 -2.84
N TRP A 239 22.60 -2.19 -2.33
CA TRP A 239 21.74 -3.27 -2.82
C TRP A 239 20.65 -3.59 -1.80
N PHE A 240 19.39 -3.56 -2.22
CA PHE A 240 18.27 -4.08 -1.45
C PHE A 240 18.00 -5.53 -1.81
N VAL A 241 17.95 -6.40 -0.81
CA VAL A 241 17.57 -7.79 -0.93
C VAL A 241 16.18 -7.94 -0.34
N LEU A 242 15.21 -8.16 -1.23
CA LEU A 242 13.80 -8.34 -0.91
C LEU A 242 13.58 -9.82 -0.57
N ALA A 243 13.46 -10.12 0.72
CA ALA A 243 13.30 -11.49 1.20
C ALA A 243 12.32 -11.53 2.36
N ARG A 244 11.41 -12.51 2.39
CA ARG A 244 10.44 -12.68 3.48
C ARG A 244 11.09 -12.95 4.85
N TYR A 245 12.33 -13.46 4.85
CA TYR A 245 13.07 -13.82 6.06
C TYR A 245 14.54 -13.39 5.95
N ILE A 246 15.12 -12.99 7.07
CA ILE A 246 16.51 -12.51 7.14
C ILE A 246 17.50 -13.58 6.69
N ARG A 247 17.35 -14.84 7.13
CA ARG A 247 18.21 -15.97 6.71
C ARG A 247 18.25 -16.13 5.20
N LYS A 248 17.10 -16.06 4.53
CA LYS A 248 17.01 -16.12 3.07
C LYS A 248 17.73 -14.92 2.44
N GLY A 249 17.54 -13.72 2.99
CA GLY A 249 18.26 -12.53 2.54
C GLY A 249 19.78 -12.67 2.65
N LEU A 250 20.30 -13.18 3.77
CA LEU A 250 21.73 -13.42 3.97
C LEU A 250 22.30 -14.45 2.98
N ALA A 251 21.55 -15.52 2.70
CA ALA A 251 21.93 -16.51 1.68
C ALA A 251 22.02 -15.88 0.29
N MET A 252 21.02 -15.07 -0.08
CA MET A 252 21.00 -14.34 -1.36
C MET A 252 22.16 -13.34 -1.48
N ILE A 253 22.54 -12.65 -0.39
CA ILE A 253 23.71 -11.76 -0.39
C ILE A 253 24.98 -12.55 -0.71
N ARG A 254 25.20 -13.69 -0.05
CA ARG A 254 26.40 -14.52 -0.27
C ARG A 254 26.48 -15.04 -1.70
N GLU A 255 25.36 -15.47 -2.28
CA GLU A 255 25.27 -15.90 -3.67
C GLU A 255 25.57 -14.75 -4.65
N HIS A 256 24.99 -13.58 -4.40
CA HIS A 256 25.23 -12.38 -5.20
C HIS A 256 26.69 -11.92 -5.14
N MET A 257 27.32 -12.00 -3.96
CA MET A 257 28.74 -11.74 -3.78
C MET A 257 29.62 -12.70 -4.57
N GLY A 258 29.33 -14.01 -4.53
CA GLY A 258 30.07 -15.01 -5.31
C GLY A 258 29.99 -14.73 -6.81
N SER A 259 28.82 -14.30 -7.28
CA SER A 259 28.61 -13.92 -8.68
C SER A 259 29.38 -12.65 -9.06
N LEU A 260 29.37 -11.62 -8.22
CA LEU A 260 30.11 -10.37 -8.47
C LEU A 260 31.63 -10.56 -8.43
N ALA A 261 32.13 -11.36 -7.49
CA ALA A 261 33.56 -11.69 -7.39
C ALA A 261 34.06 -12.48 -8.61
N ALA A 262 33.20 -13.32 -9.20
CA ALA A 262 33.51 -14.01 -10.45
C ALA A 262 33.56 -13.08 -11.67
N ILE A 263 32.90 -11.91 -11.61
CA ILE A 263 32.80 -10.95 -12.72
C ILE A 263 33.84 -9.83 -12.60
N ALA A 264 34.25 -9.45 -11.40
CA ALA A 264 35.16 -8.32 -11.15
C ALA A 264 36.51 -8.78 -10.60
N GLU A 265 37.53 -8.95 -11.46
CA GLU A 265 38.93 -9.20 -11.05
C GLU A 265 39.61 -7.99 -10.38
N THR A 266 38.95 -6.84 -10.28
CA THR A 266 39.59 -5.62 -9.77
C THR A 266 38.58 -4.72 -9.08
N THR A 267 38.53 -4.78 -7.75
CA THR A 267 38.62 -3.64 -6.81
C THR A 267 38.27 -4.14 -5.41
N THR A 268 39.03 -3.68 -4.41
CA THR A 268 38.82 -3.93 -2.98
C THR A 268 37.37 -3.64 -2.57
N GLY A 269 36.56 -4.70 -2.57
CA GLY A 269 35.11 -4.66 -2.79
C GLY A 269 34.28 -4.53 -1.52
N THR A 270 34.21 -3.32 -0.97
CA THR A 270 33.24 -3.04 0.09
C THR A 270 31.85 -2.85 -0.55
N ALA A 271 30.98 -3.85 -0.42
CA ALA A 271 29.58 -3.77 -0.86
C ALA A 271 28.64 -3.62 0.33
N SER A 272 27.64 -2.75 0.22
CA SER A 272 26.62 -2.56 1.25
C SER A 272 25.27 -3.06 0.76
N TYR A 273 24.59 -3.81 1.62
CA TYR A 273 23.30 -4.44 1.37
C TYR A 273 22.29 -4.03 2.44
N ALA A 274 21.01 -4.10 2.12
CA ALA A 274 19.92 -4.02 3.07
C ALA A 274 18.91 -5.13 2.80
N ILE A 275 18.61 -5.95 3.80
CA ILE A 275 17.58 -6.98 3.71
C ILE A 275 16.27 -6.35 4.16
N LEU A 276 15.27 -6.33 3.27
CA LEU A 276 13.93 -5.83 3.54
C LEU A 276 12.94 -6.99 3.59
N THR A 277 12.38 -7.25 4.77
CA THR A 277 11.36 -8.31 4.98
C THR A 277 9.94 -7.78 5.11
N LEU A 278 9.73 -6.46 4.93
CA LEU A 278 8.54 -5.69 5.30
C LEU A 278 8.26 -5.64 6.81
N ARG A 279 8.51 -6.74 7.55
CA ARG A 279 8.42 -6.76 9.01
C ARG A 279 9.65 -6.17 9.69
N GLN A 280 10.83 -6.39 9.10
CA GLN A 280 12.11 -5.98 9.64
C GLN A 280 13.04 -5.47 8.54
N ILE A 281 14.04 -4.69 8.96
CA ILE A 281 15.16 -4.29 8.12
C ILE A 281 16.49 -4.60 8.80
N VAL A 282 17.46 -5.07 8.00
CA VAL A 282 18.84 -5.32 8.43
C VAL A 282 19.79 -4.73 7.38
N CYS A 283 20.70 -3.86 7.81
CA CYS A 283 21.78 -3.38 6.94
C CYS A 283 22.98 -4.31 7.09
N CYS A 284 23.61 -4.69 5.98
CA CYS A 284 24.79 -5.53 5.94
C CYS A 284 25.91 -4.84 5.18
N LYS A 285 27.15 -5.06 5.62
CA LYS A 285 28.36 -4.58 4.95
C LYS A 285 29.29 -5.75 4.75
N VAL A 286 29.80 -5.86 3.53
CA VAL A 286 30.87 -6.80 3.19
C VAL A 286 32.20 -6.07 3.38
N HIS A 287 33.07 -6.63 4.20
CA HIS A 287 34.43 -6.13 4.40
C HIS A 287 35.39 -7.30 4.33
N GLU A 288 36.34 -7.27 3.39
CA GLU A 288 37.39 -8.31 3.25
C GLU A 288 36.86 -9.76 3.16
N GLY A 289 35.65 -9.94 2.63
CA GLY A 289 35.01 -11.26 2.51
C GLY A 289 34.07 -11.63 3.67
N ASP A 290 34.16 -10.91 4.79
CA ASP A 290 33.28 -11.09 5.94
C ASP A 290 32.01 -10.22 5.83
N LEU A 291 30.88 -10.80 6.23
CA LEU A 291 29.58 -10.14 6.24
C LEU A 291 29.22 -9.70 7.66
N VAL A 292 29.23 -8.39 7.89
CA VAL A 292 28.79 -7.77 9.15
C VAL A 292 27.39 -7.19 8.96
N TYR A 293 26.54 -7.23 9.99
CA TYR A 293 25.16 -6.77 9.92
C TYR A 293 24.75 -5.98 11.17
N THR A 294 23.77 -5.09 11.00
CA THR A 294 23.14 -4.36 12.11
C THR A 294 22.18 -5.27 12.87
N ARG A 295 21.71 -4.81 14.04
CA ARG A 295 20.56 -5.41 14.69
C ARG A 295 19.34 -5.34 13.76
N PRO A 296 18.50 -6.39 13.68
CA PRO A 296 17.22 -6.30 13.00
C PRO A 296 16.29 -5.32 13.71
N GLU A 297 15.75 -4.37 12.96
CA GLU A 297 14.81 -3.37 13.47
C GLU A 297 13.40 -3.58 12.89
N PRO A 298 12.33 -3.45 13.70
CA PRO A 298 10.96 -3.65 13.27
C PRO A 298 10.46 -2.49 12.39
N LEU A 299 10.02 -2.81 11.18
CA LEU A 299 9.54 -1.85 10.18
C LEU A 299 8.01 -1.77 10.16
N PHE A 300 7.31 -2.80 9.68
CA PHE A 300 5.83 -2.84 9.66
C PHE A 300 5.30 -4.02 10.49
N SER A 301 5.30 -3.86 11.82
CA SER A 301 4.75 -4.85 12.75
C SER A 301 3.42 -4.36 13.35
N ASP A 302 2.96 -5.01 14.43
CA ASP A 302 1.79 -4.56 15.19
C ASP A 302 2.02 -3.20 15.86
N THR A 303 3.28 -2.86 16.13
CA THR A 303 3.69 -1.54 16.60
C THR A 303 4.03 -0.61 15.44
N PRO A 304 3.89 0.72 15.61
CA PRO A 304 4.40 1.68 14.65
C PRO A 304 5.88 1.44 14.35
N SER A 305 6.31 1.74 13.12
CA SER A 305 7.71 1.64 12.70
C SER A 305 8.63 2.37 13.67
N SER A 306 9.68 1.69 14.15
CA SER A 306 10.66 2.32 15.03
C SER A 306 11.43 3.41 14.28
N ASP A 307 11.85 4.46 14.98
CA ASP A 307 12.69 5.50 14.38
C ASP A 307 14.01 4.89 13.87
N SER A 308 14.55 3.87 14.57
CA SER A 308 15.72 3.11 14.13
C SER A 308 15.51 2.35 12.81
N ALA A 309 14.33 1.77 12.57
CA ALA A 309 14.02 1.12 11.29
C ALA A 309 13.93 2.13 10.14
N ILE A 310 13.34 3.30 10.39
CA ILE A 310 13.31 4.42 9.42
C ILE A 310 14.73 4.92 9.14
N ASP A 311 15.56 5.02 10.17
CA ASP A 311 16.94 5.46 10.05
C ASP A 311 17.76 4.45 9.22
N LEU A 312 17.62 3.14 9.48
CA LEU A 312 18.27 2.09 8.69
C LEU A 312 17.83 2.09 7.22
N ILE A 313 16.52 2.24 6.95
CA ILE A 313 16.04 2.18 5.56
C ILE A 313 16.46 3.41 4.76
N LEU A 314 16.50 4.59 5.39
CA LEU A 314 16.97 5.82 4.75
C LEU A 314 18.48 5.81 4.54
N PHE A 315 19.24 5.22 5.47
CA PHE A 315 20.67 4.98 5.28
C PHE A 315 20.92 4.04 4.10
N ALA A 316 20.19 2.92 4.05
CA ALA A 316 20.29 1.96 2.97
C ALA A 316 19.89 2.56 1.62
N SER A 317 18.94 3.49 1.62
CA SER A 317 18.48 4.18 0.43
C SER A 317 19.31 5.39 0.06
N ASP A 318 20.45 5.67 0.72
CA ASP A 318 21.18 6.90 0.42
C ASP A 318 21.78 6.85 -0.99
N ILE A 319 20.98 7.38 -1.92
CA ILE A 319 21.19 7.39 -3.38
C ILE A 319 22.42 8.24 -3.74
N ARG A 320 22.89 9.08 -2.82
CA ARG A 320 23.84 10.16 -3.10
C ARG A 320 25.17 9.92 -2.38
N GLN A 321 26.01 9.07 -2.96
CA GLN A 321 27.45 9.11 -2.63
C GLN A 321 28.11 10.42 -3.08
N VAL A 322 27.47 11.16 -4.00
CA VAL A 322 27.87 12.51 -4.37
C VAL A 322 26.75 13.41 -3.85
N GLU A 323 27.01 14.15 -2.77
CA GLU A 323 26.14 15.26 -2.39
C GLU A 323 25.81 16.05 -3.66
N PRO A 324 24.53 16.38 -3.90
CA PRO A 324 24.17 17.13 -5.09
C PRO A 324 25.03 18.39 -5.07
N LYS A 325 25.84 18.60 -6.13
CA LYS A 325 26.71 19.78 -6.21
C LYS A 325 25.84 20.98 -5.89
N PRO A 326 26.12 21.72 -4.80
CA PRO A 326 25.24 22.80 -4.36
C PRO A 326 25.07 23.75 -5.53
N CYS A 327 23.82 23.91 -5.97
CA CYS A 327 23.49 24.85 -7.02
C CYS A 327 23.35 26.25 -6.41
N ARG A 328 23.22 27.28 -7.26
CA ARG A 328 23.09 28.67 -6.79
C ARG A 328 21.90 28.87 -5.84
N LEU A 329 20.88 28.02 -5.93
CA LEU A 329 19.72 28.06 -5.01
C LEU A 329 20.12 27.67 -3.58
N ASN A 330 21.08 26.77 -3.39
CA ASN A 330 21.55 26.36 -2.06
C ASN A 330 22.27 27.51 -1.32
N CYS A 331 22.75 28.53 -2.05
CA CYS A 331 23.38 29.71 -1.46
C CYS A 331 22.37 30.77 -0.98
N LEU A 332 21.09 30.63 -1.31
CA LEU A 332 20.05 31.56 -0.87
C LEU A 332 19.68 31.27 0.59
N PRO A 333 19.23 32.27 1.37
CA PRO A 333 18.64 32.03 2.69
C PRO A 333 17.51 30.99 2.60
N VAL A 334 17.37 30.16 3.64
CA VAL A 334 16.42 29.03 3.65
C VAL A 334 14.98 29.50 3.43
N GLU A 335 14.63 30.70 3.87
CA GLU A 335 13.32 31.33 3.67
C GLU A 335 13.06 31.67 2.21
N ILE A 336 14.10 32.04 1.46
CA ILE A 336 14.01 32.31 0.02
C ILE A 336 13.91 30.99 -0.74
N GLN A 337 14.68 29.98 -0.34
CA GLN A 337 14.56 28.63 -0.91
C GLN A 337 13.13 28.09 -0.75
N ASP A 338 12.56 28.20 0.45
CA ASP A 338 11.20 27.75 0.76
C ASP A 338 10.15 28.48 -0.10
N ARG A 339 10.27 29.80 -0.26
CA ARG A 339 9.40 30.57 -1.17
C ARG A 339 9.50 30.13 -2.62
N ILE A 340 10.70 29.80 -3.10
CA ILE A 340 10.91 29.30 -4.46
C ILE A 340 10.23 27.95 -4.63
N LEU A 341 10.40 27.03 -3.67
CA LEU A 341 9.76 25.71 -3.70
C LEU A 341 8.23 25.82 -3.71
N LEU A 342 7.66 26.70 -2.86
CA LEU A 342 6.23 26.96 -2.82
C LEU A 342 5.70 27.62 -4.12
N GLY A 343 6.53 28.40 -4.80
CA GLY A 343 6.18 28.98 -6.11
C GLY A 343 6.27 27.96 -7.26
N ALA A 344 7.15 26.96 -7.14
CA ALA A 344 7.36 25.92 -8.15
C ALA A 344 6.38 24.74 -8.04
N ALA A 345 5.68 24.63 -6.91
CA ALA A 345 4.78 23.53 -6.60
C ALA A 345 3.35 24.02 -6.38
N THR A 346 2.37 23.15 -6.62
CA THR A 346 0.96 23.49 -6.38
C THR A 346 0.64 23.60 -4.88
N ARG A 347 1.31 22.81 -4.03
CA ARG A 347 1.09 22.72 -2.57
C ARG A 347 2.34 22.35 -1.80
N SER A 348 2.27 22.49 -0.48
CA SER A 348 3.38 22.24 0.45
C SER A 348 3.90 20.81 0.44
N PHE A 349 3.04 19.82 0.11
CA PHE A 349 3.49 18.43 -0.05
C PHE A 349 4.37 18.24 -1.29
N ALA A 350 3.93 18.75 -2.45
CA ALA A 350 4.72 18.79 -3.67
C ALA A 350 6.02 19.60 -3.49
N ALA A 351 5.94 20.76 -2.83
CA ALA A 351 7.10 21.58 -2.50
C ALA A 351 8.11 20.83 -1.63
N ALA A 352 7.64 20.04 -0.67
CA ALA A 352 8.50 19.22 0.18
C ALA A 352 9.21 18.12 -0.60
N LYS A 353 8.54 17.44 -1.54
CA LYS A 353 9.19 16.47 -2.44
C LYS A 353 10.34 17.13 -3.21
N LEU A 354 10.09 18.29 -3.81
CA LEU A 354 11.13 19.08 -4.50
C LEU A 354 12.25 19.51 -3.54
N GLY A 355 11.92 19.93 -2.33
CA GLY A 355 12.90 20.32 -1.31
C GLY A 355 13.85 19.18 -0.94
N VAL A 356 13.33 17.95 -0.82
CA VAL A 356 14.16 16.76 -0.59
C VAL A 356 15.00 16.41 -1.83
N GLU A 357 14.41 16.48 -3.03
CA GLU A 357 15.12 16.21 -4.29
C GLU A 357 16.26 17.19 -4.56
N PHE A 358 16.04 18.49 -4.39
CA PHE A 358 17.05 19.51 -4.65
C PHE A 358 17.91 19.85 -3.43
N SER A 359 17.65 19.20 -2.29
CA SER A 359 18.28 19.54 -1.02
C SER A 359 18.13 21.05 -0.71
N LEU A 360 16.91 21.57 -0.88
CA LEU A 360 16.52 22.96 -0.63
C LEU A 360 15.48 23.08 0.49
N GLY A 361 15.43 24.26 1.11
CA GLY A 361 14.45 24.60 2.13
C GLY A 361 14.65 23.85 3.46
N PRO A 362 13.77 24.11 4.44
CA PRO A 362 13.80 23.44 5.74
C PRO A 362 13.12 22.06 5.68
N PRO A 363 13.34 21.18 6.68
CA PRO A 363 12.54 19.97 6.86
C PRO A 363 11.04 20.27 6.90
N LEU A 364 10.25 19.42 6.23
CA LEU A 364 8.79 19.57 6.21
C LEU A 364 8.23 19.47 7.63
N SER A 365 7.57 20.53 8.07
CA SER A 365 6.91 20.61 9.38
C SER A 365 5.59 19.83 9.47
N TRP A 366 5.13 19.27 8.34
CA TRP A 366 3.81 18.66 8.16
C TRP A 366 2.66 19.61 8.53
N ALA A 367 2.89 20.91 8.30
CA ALA A 367 1.91 21.96 8.43
C ALA A 367 2.00 22.95 7.27
N ASP A 368 0.85 23.40 6.78
CA ASP A 368 0.71 24.45 5.78
C ASP A 368 -0.10 25.62 6.37
N GLN A 369 0.52 26.79 6.49
CA GLN A 369 -0.12 27.98 7.08
C GLN A 369 -0.77 27.71 8.46
N ARG A 370 -0.03 27.02 9.34
CA ARG A 370 -0.50 26.54 10.68
C ARG A 370 -1.57 25.45 10.65
N ARG A 371 -1.95 24.92 9.49
CA ARG A 371 -2.89 23.80 9.37
C ARG A 371 -2.10 22.50 9.23
N LYS A 372 -2.48 21.47 9.97
CA LYS A 372 -1.79 20.19 9.89
C LYS A 372 -2.09 19.50 8.55
N ILE A 373 -1.05 18.95 7.92
CA ILE A 373 -1.19 18.03 6.79
C ILE A 373 -1.42 16.64 7.38
N LYS A 374 -2.51 15.98 6.98
CA LYS A 374 -2.90 14.65 7.47
C LYS A 374 -3.12 13.69 6.31
N LEU A 375 -2.94 12.41 6.61
CA LEU A 375 -3.39 11.32 5.75
C LEU A 375 -4.93 11.34 5.67
N GLU A 376 -5.47 11.43 4.46
CA GLU A 376 -6.90 11.28 4.18
C GLU A 376 -7.19 9.79 3.95
N GLU A 377 -7.88 9.15 4.91
CA GLU A 377 -8.19 7.72 4.82
C GLU A 377 -9.48 7.41 4.05
N VAL A 378 -10.32 8.42 3.82
CA VAL A 378 -11.69 8.26 3.30
C VAL A 378 -11.86 9.01 1.99
N LEU A 379 -12.32 8.30 0.98
CA LEU A 379 -12.80 8.88 -0.26
C LEU A 379 -14.16 9.55 -0.02
N ARG A 380 -14.20 10.87 -0.17
CA ARG A 380 -15.39 11.70 0.05
C ARG A 380 -15.69 12.54 -1.17
N HIS A 381 -16.93 12.99 -1.29
CA HIS A 381 -17.28 14.03 -2.25
C HIS A 381 -16.38 15.25 -2.03
N ARG A 382 -15.82 15.75 -3.13
CA ARG A 382 -15.02 16.94 -3.12
C ARG A 382 -15.83 18.10 -3.65
N THR A 383 -15.71 19.21 -2.95
CA THR A 383 -16.26 20.50 -3.37
C THR A 383 -15.12 21.46 -3.63
N GLU A 384 -15.40 22.56 -4.32
CA GLU A 384 -14.43 23.66 -4.50
C GLU A 384 -13.93 24.24 -3.17
N ALA A 385 -14.71 24.09 -2.09
CA ALA A 385 -14.36 24.48 -0.73
C ALA A 385 -13.50 23.44 0.03
N SER A 386 -13.31 22.24 -0.52
CA SER A 386 -12.46 21.21 0.08
C SER A 386 -10.99 21.43 -0.31
N PRO A 387 -10.03 21.34 0.63
CA PRO A 387 -8.63 21.47 0.31
C PRO A 387 -8.16 20.42 -0.70
N VAL A 388 -7.12 20.78 -1.46
CA VAL A 388 -6.41 19.93 -2.42
C VAL A 388 -5.86 18.70 -1.71
N GLU A 389 -5.96 17.55 -2.37
CA GLU A 389 -5.43 16.28 -1.88
C GLU A 389 -4.26 15.86 -2.76
N SER A 390 -3.08 15.72 -2.17
CA SER A 390 -1.86 15.29 -2.85
C SER A 390 -1.77 13.77 -2.77
N GLN A 391 -1.91 13.10 -3.91
CA GLN A 391 -1.94 11.64 -4.00
C GLN A 391 -0.60 11.09 -4.49
N ILE A 392 -0.10 10.06 -3.82
CA ILE A 392 1.07 9.32 -4.28
C ILE A 392 0.61 8.24 -5.25
N VAL A 393 1.25 8.18 -6.42
CA VAL A 393 1.02 7.14 -7.43
C VAL A 393 2.30 6.36 -7.72
N PHE A 394 2.16 5.04 -7.86
CA PHE A 394 3.23 4.13 -8.29
C PHE A 394 2.91 3.65 -9.71
N ASN A 395 3.80 3.91 -10.67
CA ASN A 395 3.57 3.57 -12.09
C ASN A 395 2.20 4.06 -12.62
N GLY A 396 1.78 5.26 -12.20
CA GLY A 396 0.48 5.83 -12.57
C GLY A 396 -0.73 5.28 -11.82
N VAL A 397 -0.55 4.28 -10.94
CA VAL A 397 -1.62 3.68 -10.13
C VAL A 397 -1.62 4.28 -8.73
N MET A 398 -2.82 4.63 -8.22
CA MET A 398 -2.99 5.19 -6.87
C MET A 398 -2.46 4.24 -5.78
N SER A 399 -1.53 4.74 -4.95
CA SER A 399 -0.95 4.00 -3.81
C SER A 399 -1.85 3.93 -2.57
N SER A 400 -2.96 4.67 -2.64
CA SER A 400 -3.89 4.95 -1.55
C SER A 400 -3.33 5.82 -0.41
N LEU A 401 -2.16 6.42 -0.60
CA LEU A 401 -1.68 7.53 0.21
C LEU A 401 -2.15 8.86 -0.38
N SER A 402 -2.98 9.55 0.38
CA SER A 402 -3.55 10.86 0.02
C SER A 402 -3.35 11.82 1.19
N TYR A 403 -2.82 13.01 0.91
CA TYR A 403 -2.51 14.00 1.93
C TYR A 403 -3.34 15.26 1.74
N LYS A 404 -3.89 15.76 2.84
CA LYS A 404 -4.77 16.93 2.84
C LYS A 404 -4.46 17.84 4.02
N CYS A 405 -4.58 19.15 3.81
CA CYS A 405 -4.58 20.11 4.92
C CYS A 405 -5.90 20.04 5.68
N GLU A 406 -5.84 20.10 7.00
CA GLU A 406 -7.05 20.24 7.81
C GLU A 406 -7.86 21.48 7.38
N ALA A 407 -9.17 21.29 7.27
CA ALA A 407 -10.08 22.41 7.08
C ALA A 407 -10.03 23.31 8.32
N VAL A 408 -10.14 24.63 8.10
CA VAL A 408 -10.39 25.56 9.20
C VAL A 408 -11.70 25.14 9.85
N PRO A 409 -11.79 24.95 11.18
CA PRO A 409 -13.06 24.80 11.84
C PRO A 409 -13.89 26.01 11.44
N ILE A 410 -14.97 25.82 10.71
CA ILE A 410 -15.95 26.88 10.50
C ILE A 410 -16.63 27.05 11.85
N GLY A 411 -15.96 27.78 12.75
CA GLY A 411 -16.51 28.24 14.00
C GLY A 411 -17.51 29.33 13.65
N PHE A 412 -18.70 28.92 13.20
CA PHE A 412 -19.99 29.59 13.29
C PHE A 412 -21.00 28.65 12.62
N LYS A 413 -21.49 27.65 13.36
CA LYS A 413 -22.86 27.18 13.11
C LYS A 413 -23.76 28.33 13.58
N VAL A 414 -24.08 29.25 12.68
CA VAL A 414 -25.23 30.12 12.90
C VAL A 414 -26.42 29.19 12.96
N ASP A 415 -27.02 29.08 14.14
CA ASP A 415 -28.30 28.43 14.29
C ASP A 415 -29.31 29.20 13.44
N ARG A 416 -29.64 28.65 12.26
CA ARG A 416 -30.59 29.27 11.34
C ARG A 416 -32.01 29.34 11.91
N SER A 417 -32.27 28.70 13.06
CA SER A 417 -33.54 28.84 13.77
C SER A 417 -33.72 30.20 14.46
N LEU A 418 -32.63 30.98 14.62
CA LEU A 418 -32.66 32.33 15.19
C LEU A 418 -32.70 33.45 14.15
N LEU A 419 -32.70 33.12 12.85
CA LEU A 419 -32.87 34.12 11.80
C LEU A 419 -34.37 34.44 11.63
N PRO A 420 -34.79 35.71 11.71
CA PRO A 420 -36.18 36.08 11.46
C PRO A 420 -36.56 35.70 10.03
N ALA A 421 -37.74 35.10 9.88
CA ALA A 421 -38.26 34.69 8.58
C ALA A 421 -38.30 35.90 7.62
N PRO A 422 -37.90 35.73 6.34
CA PRO A 422 -37.95 36.80 5.38
C PRO A 422 -39.41 37.27 5.21
N PRO A 423 -39.66 38.59 5.11
CA PRO A 423 -41.01 39.10 4.93
C PRO A 423 -41.61 38.53 3.63
N ARG A 424 -42.78 37.92 3.75
CA ARG A 424 -43.53 37.40 2.61
C ARG A 424 -43.89 38.55 1.68
N LEU A 425 -43.41 38.48 0.44
CA LEU A 425 -43.90 39.32 -0.66
C LEU A 425 -45.38 39.01 -0.87
N THR A 426 -46.25 39.92 -0.44
CA THR A 426 -47.66 39.95 -0.82
C THR A 426 -47.72 40.27 -2.32
N VAL A 427 -47.88 39.24 -3.14
CA VAL A 427 -48.26 39.41 -4.54
C VAL A 427 -49.74 39.80 -4.56
N ALA A 428 -50.01 41.06 -4.90
CA ALA A 428 -51.35 41.54 -5.18
C ALA A 428 -51.87 40.85 -6.45
N VAL A 429 -52.97 40.13 -6.32
CA VAL A 429 -53.73 39.57 -7.46
C VAL A 429 -54.61 40.69 -8.00
N PRO A 430 -54.61 41.01 -9.31
CA PRO A 430 -55.62 41.87 -9.88
C PRO A 430 -56.93 41.09 -10.05
N SER A 431 -58.02 41.67 -9.56
CA SER A 431 -59.39 41.20 -9.74
C SER A 431 -59.90 41.45 -11.18
N PRO A 432 -61.01 40.81 -11.60
CA PRO A 432 -61.20 40.17 -12.91
C PRO A 432 -61.35 41.09 -14.13
#